data_AF-A0A3D1R5P4-F1
#
_entry.id   AF-A0A3D1R5P4-F1
#
_cell.length_a   1.000
_cell.length_b   1.000
_cell.length_c   1.000
_cell.angle_alpha   90.00
_cell.angle_beta   90.00
_cell.angle_gamma   90.00
#
_symmetry.space_group_name_H-M   'P 1'
#
loop_
_entity.id
_entity.type
_entity.pdbx_description
1 polymer ?
#
loop_
_entity_poly.entity_id
_entity_poly.type
_entity_poly.pdbx_seq_one_letter_code
_entity_poly.pdbx_strand_id
1 'polypeptide(L)'
;MTDPAAPLARYTERLLQVRRELALFEDRVEIEARWLLGGTHRTTVKLSDLTPRTTELFVRNRWAKRAILVGALAVSAAVVFGRPNQEPWVQSASMVGWVVTAICAVIAGLSFRKIRFVRLLRHDGKAGLDIAQAGPDALRFEDFLTAIKRQVRRA
;
A
#
# COMPACT_ATOMS: atom_id res chain seq x y z
N MET A 1 -18.14 -30.37 8.44
CA MET A 1 -16.95 -29.50 8.53
C MET A 1 -16.13 -29.77 7.28
N THR A 2 -16.41 -29.03 6.21
CA THR A 2 -15.81 -29.27 4.89
C THR A 2 -14.40 -28.72 4.89
N ASP A 3 -13.42 -29.61 4.71
CA ASP A 3 -12.03 -29.27 4.44
C ASP A 3 -11.99 -28.24 3.30
N PRO A 4 -11.46 -27.01 3.50
CA PRO A 4 -11.63 -25.97 2.50
C PRO A 4 -10.76 -26.33 1.31
N ALA A 5 -11.42 -26.66 0.20
CA ALA A 5 -10.82 -26.88 -1.10
C ALA A 5 -9.69 -25.87 -1.36
N ALA A 6 -8.61 -26.35 -1.99
CA ALA A 6 -7.46 -25.52 -2.33
C ALA A 6 -7.92 -24.23 -3.05
N PRO A 7 -7.35 -23.06 -2.72
CA PRO A 7 -7.79 -21.81 -3.31
C PRO A 7 -7.58 -21.83 -4.82
N LEU A 8 -8.58 -21.35 -5.56
CA LEU A 8 -8.59 -21.28 -7.02
C LEU A 8 -7.47 -20.38 -7.56
N ALA A 9 -7.14 -19.33 -6.82
CA ALA A 9 -6.03 -18.44 -7.11
C ALA A 9 -5.51 -17.78 -5.84
N ARG A 10 -4.24 -17.41 -5.84
CA ARG A 10 -3.61 -16.60 -4.80
C ARG A 10 -2.93 -15.39 -5.43
N TYR A 11 -2.98 -14.27 -4.71
CA TYR A 11 -2.35 -13.02 -5.12
C TYR A 11 -1.74 -12.32 -3.91
N THR A 12 -0.45 -12.04 -3.98
CA THR A 12 0.27 -11.30 -2.95
C THR A 12 0.53 -9.88 -3.42
N GLU A 13 -0.04 -8.92 -2.70
CA GLU A 13 0.35 -7.53 -2.84
C GLU A 13 1.24 -7.06 -1.69
N ARG A 14 2.15 -6.14 -2.01
CA ARG A 14 3.06 -5.52 -1.03
C ARG A 14 3.10 -4.01 -1.22
N LEU A 15 2.50 -3.32 -0.27
CA LEU A 15 2.61 -1.87 -0.10
C LEU A 15 3.71 -1.55 0.91
N LEU A 16 4.12 -0.29 0.98
CA LEU A 16 5.20 0.14 1.88
C LEU A 16 4.91 -0.19 3.36
N GLN A 17 3.65 -0.22 3.79
CA GLN A 17 3.29 -0.43 5.19
C GLN A 17 2.69 -1.80 5.49
N VAL A 18 2.17 -2.47 4.45
CA VAL A 18 1.33 -3.66 4.59
C VAL A 18 1.55 -4.60 3.43
N ARG A 19 1.67 -5.88 3.74
CA ARG A 19 1.58 -6.98 2.79
C ARG A 19 0.21 -7.62 2.93
N ARG A 20 -0.49 -7.85 1.83
CA ARG A 20 -1.75 -8.61 1.84
C ARG A 20 -1.62 -9.84 0.95
N GLU A 21 -2.10 -10.96 1.45
CA GLU A 21 -2.26 -12.20 0.70
C GLU A 21 -3.76 -12.42 0.49
N LEU A 22 -4.17 -12.46 -0.77
CA LEU A 22 -5.55 -12.66 -1.18
C LEU A 22 -5.68 -14.07 -1.74
N ALA A 23 -6.56 -14.87 -1.15
CA ALA A 23 -6.88 -16.22 -1.61
C ALA A 23 -8.32 -16.25 -2.11
N LEU A 24 -8.50 -16.56 -3.39
CA LEU A 24 -9.82 -16.72 -4.02
C LEU A 24 -10.30 -18.16 -3.86
N PHE A 25 -11.49 -18.33 -3.29
CA PHE A 25 -12.24 -19.57 -3.23
C PHE A 25 -13.48 -19.47 -4.12
N GLU A 26 -14.30 -20.52 -4.18
CA GLU A 26 -15.52 -20.54 -5.00
C GLU A 26 -16.57 -19.52 -4.56
N ASP A 27 -16.70 -19.28 -3.26
CA ASP A 27 -17.76 -18.46 -2.67
C ASP A 27 -17.24 -17.17 -1.99
N ARG A 28 -15.92 -17.06 -1.78
CA ARG A 28 -15.32 -15.97 -1.00
C ARG A 28 -13.89 -15.65 -1.41
N VAL A 29 -13.44 -14.47 -0.99
CA VAL A 29 -12.02 -14.09 -0.97
C VAL A 29 -11.59 -13.94 0.48
N GLU A 30 -10.56 -14.68 0.87
CA GLU A 30 -9.90 -14.50 2.16
C GLU A 30 -8.71 -13.58 1.98
N ILE A 31 -8.54 -12.64 2.92
CA ILE A 31 -7.49 -11.63 2.89
C ILE A 31 -6.74 -11.71 4.21
N GLU A 32 -5.45 -11.99 4.13
CA GLU A 32 -4.55 -11.91 5.27
C GLU A 32 -3.63 -10.70 5.09
N ALA A 33 -3.74 -9.71 5.97
CA ALA A 33 -2.92 -8.52 5.98
C ALA A 33 -1.90 -8.61 7.11
N ARG A 34 -0.64 -8.26 6.81
CA ARG A 34 0.47 -8.16 7.76
C ARG A 34 1.14 -6.80 7.62
N TRP A 35 1.13 -6.01 8.69
CA TRP A 35 1.78 -4.70 8.74
C TRP A 35 3.23 -4.84 9.16
N LEU A 36 4.09 -3.95 8.67
CA LEU A 36 5.51 -3.96 9.04
C LEU A 36 5.76 -3.80 10.54
N LEU A 37 4.84 -3.13 11.26
CA LEU A 37 4.94 -2.88 12.70
C LEU A 37 4.24 -3.94 13.55
N GLY A 38 4.15 -5.18 13.06
CA GLY A 38 3.71 -6.35 13.85
C GLY A 38 2.20 -6.61 13.92
N GLY A 39 1.37 -5.78 13.29
CA GLY A 39 -0.07 -6.05 13.20
C GLY A 39 -0.40 -7.13 12.17
N THR A 40 -1.38 -7.99 12.48
CA THR A 40 -2.00 -8.90 11.49
C THR A 40 -3.52 -8.75 11.53
N HIS A 41 -4.17 -8.96 10.40
CA HIS A 41 -5.63 -8.90 10.28
C HIS A 41 -6.07 -9.88 9.21
N ARG A 42 -7.06 -10.71 9.54
CA ARG A 42 -7.69 -11.61 8.58
C ARG A 42 -9.14 -11.19 8.38
N THR A 43 -9.56 -11.11 7.13
CA THR A 43 -10.94 -10.83 6.78
C THR A 43 -11.37 -11.69 5.61
N THR A 44 -12.67 -11.89 5.50
CA THR A 44 -13.29 -12.72 4.48
C THR A 44 -14.40 -11.93 3.83
N VAL A 45 -14.34 -11.82 2.51
CA VAL A 45 -15.34 -11.13 1.69
C VAL A 45 -16.09 -12.17 0.89
N LYS A 46 -17.40 -12.29 1.10
CA LYS A 46 -18.26 -13.17 0.30
C LYS A 46 -18.39 -12.62 -1.12
N LEU A 47 -18.29 -13.49 -2.13
CA LEU A 47 -18.42 -13.08 -3.52
C LEU A 47 -19.85 -12.64 -3.86
N SER A 48 -20.86 -13.22 -3.21
CA SER A 48 -22.28 -12.83 -3.34
C SER A 48 -22.56 -11.38 -2.95
N ASP A 49 -21.71 -10.81 -2.09
CA ASP A 49 -21.84 -9.42 -1.63
C ASP A 49 -21.24 -8.42 -2.63
N LEU A 50 -20.53 -8.91 -3.64
CA LEU A 50 -19.82 -8.12 -4.63
C LEU A 50 -20.60 -8.07 -5.94
N THR A 51 -20.29 -7.06 -6.73
CA THR A 51 -20.76 -6.89 -8.10
C THR A 51 -19.56 -6.96 -9.05
N PRO A 52 -19.75 -7.34 -10.32
CA PRO A 52 -18.67 -7.35 -11.30
C PRO A 52 -18.21 -5.92 -11.70
N ARG A 53 -18.89 -4.88 -11.21
CA ARG A 53 -18.56 -3.48 -11.46
C ARG A 53 -17.32 -3.10 -10.66
N THR A 54 -16.40 -2.42 -11.33
CA THR A 54 -15.15 -1.96 -10.73
C THR A 54 -14.94 -0.47 -10.90
N THR A 55 -14.27 0.12 -9.91
CA THR A 55 -13.72 1.48 -10.01
C THR A 55 -12.21 1.40 -9.88
N GLU A 56 -11.49 2.16 -10.72
CA GLU A 56 -10.05 2.25 -10.66
C GLU A 56 -9.61 3.53 -9.95
N LEU A 57 -8.58 3.42 -9.13
CA LEU A 57 -8.02 4.53 -8.35
C LEU A 57 -6.49 4.47 -8.45
N PHE A 58 -5.86 5.61 -8.74
CA PHE A 58 -4.40 5.72 -8.69
C PHE A 58 -3.98 6.47 -7.44
N VAL A 59 -3.53 5.73 -6.43
CA VAL A 59 -3.24 6.27 -5.10
C VAL A 59 -1.74 6.42 -4.93
N ARG A 60 -1.31 7.60 -4.47
CA ARG A 60 0.06 7.80 -3.97
C ARG A 60 0.08 7.58 -2.48
N ASN A 61 1.20 7.06 -1.99
CA ASN A 61 1.35 6.89 -0.57
C ASN A 61 1.40 8.26 0.15
N ARG A 62 0.60 8.43 1.21
CA ARG A 62 0.53 9.65 2.03
C ARG A 62 1.88 10.06 2.63
N TRP A 63 2.79 9.11 2.82
CA TRP A 63 4.13 9.36 3.33
C TRP A 63 4.98 10.21 2.39
N ALA A 64 4.72 10.21 1.07
CA ALA A 64 5.45 11.06 0.13
C ALA A 64 5.33 12.54 0.48
N LYS A 65 4.10 13.04 0.71
CA LYS A 65 3.86 14.45 1.06
C LYS A 65 4.51 14.82 2.40
N ARG A 66 4.39 13.94 3.40
CA ARG A 66 4.97 14.16 4.74
C ARG A 66 6.50 14.19 4.69
N ALA A 67 7.11 13.27 3.94
CA ALA A 67 8.56 13.22 3.78
C ALA A 67 9.10 14.47 3.05
N ILE A 68 8.40 14.96 2.03
CA ILE A 68 8.79 16.21 1.35
C ILE A 68 8.73 17.40 2.31
N LEU A 69 7.66 17.53 3.10
CA LEU A 69 7.51 18.62 4.06
C LEU A 69 8.61 18.59 5.14
N VAL A 70 8.81 17.43 5.78
CA VAL A 70 9.84 17.27 6.82
C VAL A 70 11.23 17.47 6.22
N GLY A 71 11.49 16.95 5.02
CA GLY A 71 12.74 17.16 4.30
C GLY A 71 13.01 18.63 4.01
N ALA A 72 12.00 19.39 3.57
CA ALA A 72 12.16 20.83 3.31
C ALA A 72 12.50 21.62 4.60
N LEU A 73 11.86 21.27 5.72
CA LEU A 73 12.18 21.86 7.03
C LEU A 73 13.60 21.48 7.49
N ALA A 74 13.99 20.22 7.29
CA ALA A 74 15.33 19.73 7.64
C ALA A 74 16.43 20.41 6.80
N VAL A 75 16.22 20.60 5.50
CA VAL A 75 17.12 21.38 4.63
C VAL A 75 17.23 22.81 5.12
N SER A 76 16.10 23.46 5.42
CA SER A 76 16.09 24.85 5.90
C SER A 76 16.89 24.99 7.19
N ALA A 77 16.68 24.08 8.16
CA ALA A 77 17.43 24.05 9.40
C ALA A 77 18.93 23.78 9.17
N ALA A 78 19.27 22.81 8.31
CA ALA A 78 20.65 22.46 7.99
C ALA A 78 21.42 23.63 7.38
N VAL A 79 20.79 24.37 6.46
CA VAL A 79 21.37 25.56 5.83
C VAL A 79 21.56 26.69 6.83
N VAL A 80 20.60 26.93 7.73
CA VAL A 80 20.70 27.99 8.74
C VAL A 80 21.79 27.68 9.77
N PHE A 81 21.83 26.46 10.28
CA PHE A 81 22.81 26.03 11.29
C PHE A 81 24.19 25.73 10.70
N GLY A 82 24.30 25.50 9.39
CA GLY A 82 25.56 25.26 8.70
C GLY A 82 26.32 26.53 8.30
N ARG A 83 25.85 27.72 8.71
CA ARG A 83 26.52 28.98 8.39
C ARG A 83 27.90 29.06 9.06
N PRO A 84 28.89 29.72 8.43
CA PRO A 84 30.20 29.94 9.04
C PRO A 84 30.09 30.77 10.32
N ASN A 85 31.04 30.60 11.24
CA ASN A 85 31.10 31.24 12.56
C ASN A 85 30.03 30.79 13.58
N GLN A 86 29.44 29.62 13.38
CA GLN A 86 28.55 28.99 14.37
C GLN A 86 29.34 28.13 15.36
N GLU A 87 28.84 28.06 16.59
CA GLU A 87 29.36 27.18 17.64
C GLU A 87 29.41 25.71 17.16
N PRO A 88 30.38 24.89 17.61
CA PRO A 88 30.55 23.51 17.15
C PRO A 88 29.31 22.61 17.30
N TRP A 89 28.50 22.86 18.35
CA TRP A 89 27.26 22.11 18.57
C TRP A 89 26.18 22.44 17.53
N VAL A 90 26.14 23.68 17.02
CA VAL A 90 25.21 24.13 15.97
C VAL A 90 25.60 23.50 14.63
N GLN A 91 26.90 23.39 14.35
CA GLN A 91 27.39 22.68 13.16
C GLN A 91 27.02 21.20 13.18
N SER A 92 27.09 20.58 14.36
CA SER A 92 26.62 19.20 14.57
C SER A 92 25.12 19.06 14.30
N ALA A 93 24.30 20.02 14.71
CA ALA A 93 22.87 20.07 14.39
C ALA A 93 22.60 20.21 12.88
N SER A 94 23.43 20.96 12.14
CA SER A 94 23.37 21.03 10.67
C SER A 94 23.61 19.66 10.02
N MET A 95 24.61 18.91 10.48
CA MET A 95 24.89 17.56 9.98
C MET A 95 23.71 16.61 10.22
N VAL A 96 23.09 16.65 11.40
CA VAL A 96 21.86 15.90 11.68
C VAL A 96 20.73 16.29 10.71
N GLY A 97 20.57 17.58 10.43
CA GLY A 97 19.57 18.07 9.45
C GLY A 97 19.78 17.50 8.05
N TRP A 98 21.03 17.37 7.59
CA TRP A 98 21.35 16.71 6.30
C TRP A 98 21.05 15.22 6.31
N VAL A 99 21.36 14.51 7.40
CA VAL A 99 21.01 13.08 7.55
C VAL A 99 19.49 12.88 7.49
N VAL A 100 18.73 13.70 8.22
CA VAL A 100 17.26 13.66 8.20
C VAL A 100 16.72 13.96 6.79
N THR A 101 17.32 14.92 6.09
CA THR A 101 16.98 15.24 4.70
C THR A 101 17.18 14.04 3.78
N ALA A 102 18.34 13.36 3.87
CA ALA A 102 18.64 12.19 3.07
C ALA A 102 17.62 11.06 3.29
N ILE A 103 17.27 10.77 4.56
CA ILE A 103 16.23 9.80 4.91
C ILE A 103 14.88 10.20 4.30
N CYS A 104 14.50 11.47 4.42
CA CYS A 104 13.25 11.98 3.84
C CYS A 104 13.22 11.86 2.32
N ALA A 105 14.33 12.13 1.63
CA ALA A 105 14.44 11.99 0.19
C ALA A 105 14.24 10.54 -0.26
N VAL A 106 14.83 9.57 0.45
CA VAL A 106 14.64 8.14 0.21
C VAL A 106 13.16 7.74 0.39
N ILE A 107 12.55 8.13 1.52
CA ILE A 107 11.13 7.83 1.78
C ILE A 107 10.22 8.45 0.72
N ALA A 108 10.49 9.70 0.34
CA ALA A 108 9.74 10.40 -0.70
C ALA A 108 9.84 9.67 -2.04
N GLY A 109 11.05 9.30 -2.47
CA GLY A 109 11.28 8.55 -3.71
C GLY A 109 10.57 7.21 -3.76
N LEU A 110 10.65 6.43 -2.67
CA LEU A 110 9.96 5.15 -2.55
C LEU A 110 8.43 5.32 -2.53
N SER A 111 7.93 6.39 -1.94
CA SER A 111 6.50 6.67 -1.77
C SER A 111 5.87 7.42 -2.95
N PHE A 112 6.66 7.93 -3.90
CA PHE A 112 6.19 8.82 -4.97
C PHE A 112 5.41 8.07 -6.07
N ARG A 113 5.72 6.79 -6.26
CA ARG A 113 5.08 5.95 -7.29
C ARG A 113 3.58 5.84 -7.02
N LYS A 114 2.77 6.10 -8.06
CA LYS A 114 1.33 5.84 -8.03
C LYS A 114 1.11 4.34 -8.11
N ILE A 115 0.24 3.81 -7.27
CA ILE A 115 -0.18 2.42 -7.28
C ILE A 115 -1.62 2.38 -7.80
N ARG A 116 -1.88 1.48 -8.75
CA ARG A 116 -3.23 1.26 -9.27
C ARG A 116 -3.98 0.36 -8.29
N PHE A 117 -5.16 0.80 -7.88
CA PHE A 117 -6.11 0.06 -7.07
C PHE A 117 -7.35 -0.19 -7.90
N VAL A 118 -7.82 -1.43 -7.91
CA VAL A 118 -9.12 -1.79 -8.47
C VAL A 118 -10.03 -2.17 -7.31
N ARG A 119 -11.18 -1.51 -7.24
CA ARG A 119 -12.19 -1.73 -6.21
C ARG A 119 -13.39 -2.40 -6.84
N LEU A 120 -13.73 -3.59 -6.36
CA LEU A 120 -15.02 -4.23 -6.62
C LEU A 120 -16.06 -3.62 -5.68
N LEU A 121 -17.21 -3.26 -6.23
CA LEU A 121 -18.29 -2.62 -5.50
C LEU A 121 -19.27 -3.65 -4.97
N ARG A 122 -19.92 -3.36 -3.84
CA ARG A 122 -21.07 -4.12 -3.36
C ARG A 122 -22.35 -3.66 -4.07
N HIS A 123 -23.46 -4.37 -3.83
CA HIS A 123 -24.78 -4.03 -4.40
C HIS A 123 -25.25 -2.62 -4.03
N ASP A 124 -24.83 -2.08 -2.89
CA ASP A 124 -25.12 -0.71 -2.44
C ASP A 124 -24.19 0.36 -3.06
N GLY A 125 -23.30 -0.03 -3.97
CA GLY A 125 -22.33 0.86 -4.62
C GLY A 125 -21.12 1.22 -3.75
N LYS A 126 -21.02 0.74 -2.51
CA LYS A 126 -19.86 0.99 -1.63
C LYS A 126 -18.70 0.05 -1.97
N ALA A 127 -17.53 0.39 -1.43
CA ALA A 127 -16.34 -0.45 -1.54
C ALA A 127 -16.58 -1.83 -0.90
N GLY A 128 -16.41 -2.90 -1.67
CA GLY A 128 -16.49 -4.28 -1.18
C GLY A 128 -15.12 -4.92 -1.01
N LEU A 129 -14.34 -4.96 -2.09
CA LEU A 129 -13.01 -5.54 -2.13
C LEU A 129 -12.07 -4.62 -2.89
N ASP A 130 -10.91 -4.30 -2.32
CA ASP A 130 -9.88 -3.49 -2.98
C ASP A 130 -8.60 -4.29 -3.20
N ILE A 131 -8.09 -4.23 -4.42
CA ILE A 131 -6.89 -4.97 -4.84
C ILE A 131 -5.91 -3.98 -5.44
N ALA A 132 -4.68 -4.00 -4.95
CA ALA A 132 -3.61 -3.12 -5.37
C ALA A 132 -2.67 -3.85 -6.33
N GLN A 133 -2.35 -3.24 -7.47
CA GLN A 133 -1.31 -3.72 -8.38
C GLN A 133 0.06 -3.33 -7.82
N ALA A 134 0.56 -4.09 -6.85
CA ALA A 134 1.85 -3.82 -6.20
C ALA A 134 2.49 -5.09 -5.64
N GLY A 135 3.81 -5.12 -5.52
CA GLY A 135 4.53 -6.23 -4.91
C GLY A 135 4.91 -7.36 -5.88
N PRO A 136 5.21 -8.56 -5.36
CA PRO A 136 5.84 -9.63 -6.14
C PRO A 136 4.93 -10.19 -7.24
N ASP A 137 3.61 -10.22 -7.02
CA ASP A 137 2.66 -10.77 -7.99
C ASP A 137 2.06 -9.71 -8.93
N ALA A 138 2.60 -8.48 -8.97
CA ALA A 138 2.00 -7.36 -9.72
C ALA A 138 1.74 -7.64 -11.21
N LEU A 139 2.52 -8.54 -11.84
CA LEU A 139 2.33 -8.99 -13.23
C LEU A 139 1.06 -9.84 -13.41
N ARG A 140 0.66 -10.59 -12.38
CA ARG A 140 -0.51 -11.50 -12.38
C ARG A 140 -1.80 -10.79 -11.94
N PHE A 141 -1.74 -9.47 -11.75
CA PHE A 141 -2.84 -8.68 -11.22
C PHE A 141 -4.12 -8.80 -12.06
N GLU A 142 -4.01 -8.66 -13.38
CA GLU A 142 -5.16 -8.72 -14.28
C GLU A 142 -5.78 -10.11 -14.34
N ASP A 143 -4.94 -11.16 -14.30
CA ASP A 143 -5.40 -12.56 -14.27
C ASP A 143 -6.22 -12.83 -13.00
N PHE A 144 -5.72 -12.37 -11.85
CA PHE A 144 -6.40 -12.52 -10.57
C PHE A 144 -7.71 -11.73 -10.55
N LEU A 145 -7.70 -10.48 -11.01
CA LEU A 145 -8.89 -9.65 -11.09
C LEU A 145 -9.96 -10.27 -12.02
N THR A 146 -9.53 -10.82 -13.16
CA THR A 146 -10.41 -11.51 -14.10
C THR A 146 -11.01 -12.77 -13.48
N ALA A 147 -10.21 -13.56 -12.76
CA ALA A 147 -10.68 -14.73 -12.03
C ALA A 147 -11.74 -14.37 -10.99
N ILE A 148 -11.53 -13.30 -10.20
CA ILE A 148 -12.52 -12.81 -9.24
C ILE A 148 -13.79 -12.37 -9.95
N LYS A 149 -13.69 -11.52 -10.97
CA LYS A 149 -14.86 -11.03 -11.74
C LYS A 149 -15.68 -12.17 -12.31
N ARG A 150 -15.03 -13.23 -12.79
CA ARG A 150 -15.70 -14.44 -13.28
C ARG A 150 -16.46 -15.16 -12.17
N GLN A 151 -15.88 -15.31 -10.98
CA GLN A 151 -16.56 -15.96 -9.87
C GLN A 151 -17.70 -15.13 -9.29
N VAL A 152 -17.52 -13.80 -9.18
CA VAL A 152 -18.60 -12.88 -8.78
C VAL A 152 -19.81 -12.94 -9.72
N ARG A 153 -19.61 -13.22 -11.02
CA ARG A 153 -20.73 -13.42 -11.97
C ARG A 153 -21.45 -14.75 -11.82
N ARG A 154 -20.85 -15.72 -11.15
CA ARG A 154 -21.39 -17.08 -10.95
C ARG A 154 -22.03 -17.27 -9.58
N ALA A 155 -21.62 -16.48 -8.60
CA ALA A 155 -22.18 -16.41 -7.25
C ALA A 155 -23.51 -15.65 -7.23
#